data_AF-A0A971ESC7-F1
#
_entry.id   AF-A0A971ESC7-F1
#
_cell.length_a   1.000
_cell.length_b   1.000
_cell.length_c   1.000
_cell.angle_alpha   90.00
_cell.angle_beta   90.00
_cell.angle_gamma   90.00
#
_symmetry.space_group_name_H-M   'P 1'
#
loop_
_entity.id
_entity.type
_entity.pdbx_description
1 polymer ?
#
loop_
_entity_poly.entity_id
_entity_poly.type
_entity_poly.pdbx_seq_one_letter_code
_entity_poly.pdbx_strand_id
1 'polypeptide(L)'
;MKIWKAKLAAWTHDPAEKALVLLRDPAGHEGGTVRKLRESLFPEGIPKALQDAVRQADQWAAAADRPQFPKAKGDGRFAPWTQVRFAENPELIHPLSGEKITINELSGIAPAHIKAVSFDHFDTLTEKTGGDPQKTALAFWRFGPELAAREIASLWRLLPADTRVPDHTIWAHLDLASAFATAFAADSQGHPALLSISFGPVQGFIAQARTTSDLWAGSHLLSRIAWEGLSVICEQLGPDAVIFPQLKGVPLV
;
A
#
# COMPACT_ATOMS: atom_id res chain seq x y z
N MET A 1 11.37 12.27 11.79
CA MET A 1 12.34 11.26 11.28
C MET A 1 11.95 9.81 11.61
N LYS A 2 11.61 9.46 12.85
CA LYS A 2 11.22 8.07 13.23
C LYS A 2 10.02 7.53 12.44
N ILE A 3 8.98 8.35 12.26
CA ILE A 3 7.76 8.01 11.50
C ILE A 3 8.07 7.60 10.06
N TRP A 4 8.80 8.44 9.31
CA TRP A 4 9.12 8.16 7.91
C TRP A 4 9.99 6.93 7.70
N LYS A 5 10.93 6.66 8.62
CA LYS A 5 11.67 5.39 8.63
C LYS A 5 10.73 4.21 8.90
N ALA A 6 9.73 4.37 9.76
CA ALA A 6 8.74 3.34 10.02
C ALA A 6 7.88 3.02 8.79
N LYS A 7 7.43 4.06 8.10
CA LYS A 7 6.73 3.95 6.82
C LYS A 7 7.55 3.19 5.80
N LEU A 8 8.79 3.61 5.55
CA LEU A 8 9.66 2.92 4.59
C LEU A 8 9.89 1.45 4.96
N ALA A 9 10.12 1.15 6.23
CA ALA A 9 10.33 -0.22 6.68
C ALA A 9 9.09 -1.10 6.49
N ALA A 10 7.90 -0.54 6.73
CA ALA A 10 6.61 -1.20 6.50
C ALA A 10 6.30 -1.34 5.02
N TRP A 11 6.45 -0.27 4.24
CA TRP A 11 6.13 -0.26 2.81
C TRP A 11 7.05 -1.20 2.00
N THR A 12 8.27 -1.45 2.49
CA THR A 12 9.23 -2.40 1.88
C THR A 12 9.22 -3.78 2.54
N HIS A 13 8.19 -4.15 3.32
CA HIS A 13 8.13 -5.48 3.92
C HIS A 13 7.73 -6.57 2.92
N ASP A 14 6.84 -6.22 2.00
CA ASP A 14 6.41 -7.06 0.90
C ASP A 14 6.81 -6.42 -0.43
N PRO A 15 7.22 -7.22 -1.43
CA PRO A 15 7.46 -6.70 -2.77
C PRO A 15 6.14 -6.46 -3.51
N ALA A 16 6.10 -5.48 -4.41
CA ALA A 16 4.94 -5.24 -5.27
C ALA A 16 4.65 -6.42 -6.21
N GLU A 17 5.68 -7.16 -6.62
CA GLU A 17 5.57 -8.35 -7.46
C GLU A 17 5.21 -9.63 -6.69
N LYS A 18 4.84 -9.55 -5.40
CA LYS A 18 4.61 -10.71 -4.50
C LYS A 18 3.78 -11.81 -5.16
N ALA A 19 2.63 -11.47 -5.72
CA ALA A 19 1.72 -12.43 -6.36
C ALA A 19 2.39 -13.21 -7.52
N LEU A 20 3.35 -12.59 -8.22
CA LEU A 20 4.03 -13.19 -9.37
C LEU A 20 5.25 -14.04 -8.98
N VAL A 21 5.81 -13.86 -7.79
CA VAL A 21 7.03 -14.55 -7.32
C VAL A 21 6.75 -15.63 -6.28
N LEU A 22 5.67 -15.50 -5.52
CA LEU A 22 5.29 -16.44 -4.46
C LEU A 22 5.11 -17.86 -5.05
N LEU A 23 5.68 -18.86 -4.37
CA LEU A 23 5.70 -20.28 -4.80
C LEU A 23 6.49 -20.58 -6.10
N ARG A 24 7.19 -19.60 -6.69
CA ARG A 24 7.99 -19.75 -7.92
C ARG A 24 9.49 -19.48 -7.71
N ASP A 25 9.85 -18.75 -6.68
CA ASP A 25 11.25 -18.47 -6.32
C ASP A 25 11.63 -19.13 -4.98
N PRO A 26 12.65 -20.01 -4.93
CA PRO A 26 13.16 -20.60 -3.68
C PRO A 26 13.65 -19.55 -2.66
N ALA A 27 14.09 -18.38 -3.10
CA ALA A 27 14.48 -17.27 -2.22
C ALA A 27 13.26 -16.55 -1.58
N GLY A 28 12.03 -16.94 -1.95
CA GLY A 28 10.81 -16.32 -1.46
C GLY A 28 10.56 -14.92 -2.02
N HIS A 29 9.55 -14.24 -1.46
CA HIS A 29 9.19 -12.86 -1.82
C HIS A 29 10.02 -11.81 -1.07
N GLU A 30 10.52 -12.13 0.13
CA GLU A 30 11.43 -11.25 0.87
C GLU A 30 12.85 -11.21 0.25
N GLY A 31 13.21 -12.19 -0.57
CA GLY A 31 14.44 -12.21 -1.37
C GLY A 31 14.30 -11.42 -2.67
N GLY A 32 15.37 -10.71 -3.09
CA GLY A 32 15.35 -9.89 -4.30
C GLY A 32 15.08 -8.42 -3.98
N THR A 33 13.96 -7.88 -4.47
CA THR A 33 13.60 -6.45 -4.38
C THR A 33 13.60 -5.95 -2.94
N VAL A 34 12.85 -6.59 -2.04
CA VAL A 34 12.76 -6.22 -0.62
C VAL A 34 14.15 -6.18 0.01
N ARG A 35 14.94 -7.24 -0.15
CA ARG A 35 16.30 -7.31 0.38
C ARG A 35 17.19 -6.17 -0.13
N LYS A 36 17.25 -5.96 -1.45
CA LYS A 36 18.10 -4.93 -2.06
C LYS A 36 17.69 -3.52 -1.63
N LEU A 37 16.37 -3.25 -1.58
CA LEU A 37 15.86 -1.97 -1.11
C LEU A 37 16.20 -1.76 0.37
N ARG A 38 16.05 -2.78 1.22
CA ARG A 38 16.39 -2.68 2.64
C ARG A 38 17.89 -2.46 2.88
N GLU A 39 18.75 -3.13 2.12
CA GLU A 39 20.21 -2.91 2.16
C GLU A 39 20.57 -1.46 1.82
N SER A 40 19.88 -0.85 0.85
CA SER A 40 20.09 0.54 0.44
C SER A 40 19.48 1.56 1.41
N LEU A 41 18.24 1.35 1.87
CA LEU A 41 17.49 2.28 2.72
C LEU A 41 17.87 2.20 4.20
N PHE A 42 18.36 1.04 4.64
CA PHE A 42 18.73 0.75 6.03
C PHE A 42 20.08 0.02 6.08
N PRO A 43 21.19 0.69 5.73
CA PRO A 43 22.52 0.05 5.67
C PRO A 43 22.98 -0.49 7.03
N GLU A 44 22.55 0.13 8.13
CA GLU A 44 22.81 -0.31 9.51
C GLU A 44 21.76 -1.34 10.01
N GLY A 45 20.83 -1.72 9.14
CA GLY A 45 19.67 -2.53 9.47
C GLY A 45 18.50 -1.74 10.05
N ILE A 46 17.33 -2.38 10.06
CA ILE A 46 16.12 -1.83 10.67
C ILE A 46 16.20 -2.09 12.19
N PRO A 47 16.11 -1.07 13.06
CA PRO A 47 16.14 -1.27 14.51
C PRO A 47 15.06 -2.25 15.00
N LYS A 48 15.36 -3.05 16.02
CA LYS A 48 14.46 -4.10 16.52
C LYS A 48 13.05 -3.60 16.86
N ALA A 49 12.97 -2.49 17.58
CA ALA A 49 11.68 -1.86 17.91
C ALA A 49 10.86 -1.52 16.67
N LEU A 50 11.51 -1.12 15.58
CA LEU A 50 10.83 -0.82 14.33
C LEU A 50 10.42 -2.11 13.58
N GLN A 51 11.26 -3.14 13.58
CA GLN A 51 10.87 -4.45 13.04
C GLN A 51 9.64 -5.02 13.74
N ASP A 52 9.56 -4.89 15.07
CA ASP A 52 8.44 -5.37 15.85
C ASP A 52 7.16 -4.59 15.53
N ALA A 53 7.25 -3.26 15.36
CA ALA A 53 6.13 -2.43 14.91
C ALA A 53 5.66 -2.79 13.50
N VAL A 54 6.58 -3.01 12.55
CA VAL A 54 6.24 -3.44 11.18
C VAL A 54 5.56 -4.80 11.18
N ARG A 55 6.07 -5.76 11.97
CA ARG A 55 5.46 -7.09 12.09
C ARG A 55 4.03 -7.02 12.66
N GLN A 56 3.82 -6.20 13.68
CA GLN A 56 2.48 -6.01 14.24
C GLN A 56 1.54 -5.33 13.24
N ALA A 57 2.06 -4.36 12.49
CA ALA A 57 1.31 -3.65 11.46
C ALA A 57 0.88 -4.55 10.30
N ASP A 58 1.76 -5.39 9.77
CA ASP A 58 1.42 -6.41 8.77
C ASP A 58 0.32 -7.34 9.29
N GLN A 59 0.43 -7.83 10.53
CA GLN A 59 -0.60 -8.68 11.15
C GLN A 59 -1.97 -7.98 11.25
N TRP A 60 -2.00 -6.71 11.65
CA TRP A 60 -3.25 -5.94 11.78
C TRP A 60 -3.85 -5.60 10.43
N ALA A 61 -3.02 -5.17 9.46
CA ALA A 61 -3.45 -4.91 8.08
C ALA A 61 -4.04 -6.19 7.46
N ALA A 62 -3.30 -7.30 7.52
CA ALA A 62 -3.78 -8.59 7.07
C ALA A 62 -5.08 -9.06 7.74
N ALA A 63 -5.26 -8.80 9.04
CA ALA A 63 -6.50 -9.16 9.74
C ALA A 63 -7.70 -8.31 9.30
N ALA A 64 -7.46 -7.08 8.82
CA ALA A 64 -8.48 -6.23 8.22
C ALA A 64 -8.79 -6.62 6.76
N ASP A 65 -7.76 -7.05 6.01
CA ASP A 65 -7.86 -7.34 4.58
C ASP A 65 -8.50 -8.70 4.26
N ARG A 66 -8.35 -9.71 5.14
CA ARG A 66 -8.76 -11.09 4.83
C ARG A 66 -9.31 -11.86 6.05
N PRO A 67 -10.21 -12.84 5.81
CA PRO A 67 -10.70 -13.72 6.86
C PRO A 67 -9.60 -14.65 7.40
N GLN A 68 -9.84 -15.18 8.61
CA GLN A 68 -9.02 -16.24 9.18
C GLN A 68 -9.30 -17.57 8.46
N PHE A 69 -8.23 -18.26 8.06
CA PHE A 69 -8.33 -19.56 7.42
C PHE A 69 -8.26 -20.69 8.46
N PRO A 70 -9.16 -21.69 8.40
CA PRO A 70 -9.11 -22.83 9.31
C PRO A 70 -7.80 -23.62 9.11
N LYS A 71 -7.30 -24.21 10.20
CA LYS A 71 -6.11 -25.06 10.17
C LYS A 71 -6.43 -26.39 10.83
N ALA A 72 -6.26 -27.48 10.09
CA ALA A 72 -6.49 -28.83 10.61
C ALA A 72 -5.31 -29.29 11.50
N LYS A 73 -5.59 -30.22 12.40
CA LYS A 73 -4.56 -30.88 13.21
C LYS A 73 -3.68 -31.73 12.28
N GLY A 74 -2.43 -31.34 12.11
CA GLY A 74 -1.48 -31.97 11.18
C GLY A 74 -1.08 -31.08 9.99
N ASP A 75 -1.80 -29.97 9.76
CA ASP A 75 -1.35 -28.96 8.81
C ASP A 75 -0.01 -28.37 9.28
N GLY A 76 0.94 -28.29 8.36
CA GLY A 76 2.21 -27.59 8.56
C GLY A 76 2.01 -26.08 8.76
N ARG A 77 3.07 -25.28 8.57
CA ARG A 77 2.95 -23.81 8.69
C ARG A 77 1.90 -23.24 7.72
N PHE A 78 1.79 -23.82 6.53
CA PHE A 78 0.81 -23.48 5.50
C PHE A 78 0.05 -24.73 5.07
N ALA A 79 -1.29 -24.69 5.12
CA ALA A 79 -2.09 -25.82 4.67
C ALA A 79 -2.04 -25.94 3.13
N PRO A 80 -1.89 -27.14 2.55
CA PRO A 80 -1.71 -27.30 1.10
C PRO A 80 -2.80 -26.64 0.25
N TRP A 81 -4.06 -26.69 0.72
CA TRP A 81 -5.21 -26.11 0.03
C TRP A 81 -5.19 -24.57 -0.02
N THR A 82 -4.38 -23.92 0.82
CA THR A 82 -4.23 -22.45 0.81
C THR A 82 -3.21 -21.96 -0.21
N GLN A 83 -2.51 -22.85 -0.91
CA GLN A 83 -1.46 -22.45 -1.85
C GLN A 83 -2.07 -22.12 -3.22
N VAL A 84 -2.13 -20.82 -3.54
CA VAL A 84 -2.59 -20.32 -4.84
C VAL A 84 -1.40 -19.84 -5.67
N ARG A 85 -1.15 -20.52 -6.80
CA ARG A 85 -0.14 -20.14 -7.79
C ARG A 85 -0.74 -19.14 -8.78
N PHE A 86 -0.74 -17.87 -8.39
CA PHE A 86 -1.39 -16.81 -9.16
C PHE A 86 -0.88 -16.71 -10.60
N ALA A 87 0.41 -16.97 -10.86
CA ALA A 87 0.92 -16.92 -12.23
C ALA A 87 0.32 -17.99 -13.17
N GLU A 88 -0.12 -19.13 -12.63
CA GLU A 88 -0.72 -20.22 -13.42
C GLU A 88 -2.22 -19.99 -13.64
N ASN A 89 -2.93 -19.50 -12.62
CA ASN A 89 -4.36 -19.25 -12.66
C ASN A 89 -4.68 -17.86 -12.08
N PRO A 90 -4.34 -16.76 -12.78
CA PRO A 90 -4.55 -15.42 -12.24
C PRO A 90 -6.02 -15.01 -12.31
N GLU A 91 -6.58 -14.68 -11.16
CA GLU A 91 -7.95 -14.19 -10.98
C GLU A 91 -7.93 -12.96 -10.07
N LEU A 92 -8.69 -11.93 -10.44
CA LEU A 92 -9.04 -10.82 -9.55
C LEU A 92 -10.53 -10.88 -9.23
N ILE A 93 -10.91 -10.43 -8.04
CA ILE A 93 -12.31 -10.36 -7.64
C ILE A 93 -12.66 -8.90 -7.38
N HIS A 94 -13.69 -8.39 -8.03
CA HIS A 94 -14.13 -7.02 -7.77
C HIS A 94 -14.74 -6.94 -6.34
N PRO A 95 -14.25 -6.05 -5.45
CA PRO A 95 -14.58 -6.10 -4.02
C PRO A 95 -16.06 -5.82 -3.70
N LEU A 96 -16.77 -5.08 -4.56
CA LEU A 96 -18.21 -4.80 -4.37
C LEU A 96 -19.15 -5.81 -5.05
N SER A 97 -18.95 -6.10 -6.34
CA SER A 97 -19.83 -7.00 -7.09
C SER A 97 -19.53 -8.49 -6.89
N GLY A 98 -18.32 -8.82 -6.43
CA GLY A 98 -17.83 -10.20 -6.41
C GLY A 98 -17.54 -10.78 -7.80
N GLU A 99 -17.54 -9.94 -8.84
CA GLU A 99 -17.23 -10.36 -10.21
C GLU A 99 -15.80 -10.89 -10.31
N LYS A 100 -15.65 -12.06 -10.91
CA LYS A 100 -14.36 -12.70 -11.16
C LYS A 100 -13.82 -12.27 -12.51
N ILE A 101 -12.61 -11.73 -12.51
CA ILE A 101 -11.88 -11.31 -13.70
C ILE A 101 -10.72 -12.27 -13.89
N THR A 102 -10.87 -13.19 -14.84
CA THR A 102 -9.79 -14.12 -15.22
C THR A 102 -8.80 -13.41 -16.12
N ILE A 103 -7.51 -13.59 -15.84
CA ILE A 103 -6.41 -13.05 -16.64
C ILE A 103 -5.73 -14.22 -17.37
N ASN A 104 -5.07 -13.93 -18.50
CA ASN A 104 -4.24 -14.92 -19.18
C ASN A 104 -3.10 -15.39 -18.28
N GLU A 105 -2.66 -16.63 -18.48
CA GLU A 105 -1.54 -17.22 -17.74
C GLU A 105 -0.28 -16.33 -17.81
N LEU A 106 0.38 -16.17 -16.66
CA LEU A 106 1.55 -15.31 -16.46
C LEU A 106 2.83 -16.10 -16.15
N SER A 107 2.80 -17.43 -16.25
CA SER A 107 3.93 -18.32 -16.00
C SER A 107 5.14 -18.01 -16.89
N GLY A 108 4.94 -17.39 -18.06
CA GLY A 108 6.02 -16.92 -18.93
C GLY A 108 6.86 -15.78 -18.35
N ILE A 109 6.36 -15.06 -17.35
CA ILE A 109 7.10 -13.98 -16.68
C ILE A 109 8.09 -14.61 -15.69
N ALA A 110 9.38 -14.59 -16.01
CA ALA A 110 10.43 -15.12 -15.15
C ALA A 110 10.51 -14.34 -13.81
N PRO A 111 10.55 -15.01 -12.63
CA PRO A 111 10.66 -14.33 -11.33
C PRO A 111 11.86 -13.39 -11.23
N ALA A 112 13.02 -13.77 -11.77
CA ALA A 112 14.20 -12.92 -11.78
C ALA A 112 14.01 -11.63 -12.59
N HIS A 113 13.29 -11.71 -13.71
CA HIS A 113 13.01 -10.56 -14.56
C HIS A 113 12.08 -9.57 -13.86
N ILE A 114 10.95 -10.03 -13.30
CA ILE A 114 10.00 -9.13 -12.64
C ILE A 114 10.59 -8.50 -11.37
N LYS A 115 11.44 -9.23 -10.63
CA LYS A 115 12.20 -8.68 -9.49
C LYS A 115 13.18 -7.60 -9.92
N ALA A 116 13.86 -7.76 -11.06
CA ALA A 116 14.74 -6.72 -11.59
C ALA A 116 13.96 -5.46 -11.99
N VAL A 117 12.86 -5.63 -12.73
CA VAL A 117 11.97 -4.53 -13.13
C VAL A 117 11.40 -3.78 -11.91
N SER A 118 10.95 -4.53 -10.90
CA SER A 118 10.44 -3.96 -9.64
C SER A 118 11.52 -3.18 -8.89
N PHE A 119 12.71 -3.78 -8.71
CA PHE A 119 13.82 -3.12 -8.04
C PHE A 119 14.25 -1.84 -8.77
N ASP A 120 14.42 -1.89 -10.09
CA ASP A 120 14.85 -0.73 -10.88
C ASP A 120 13.82 0.41 -10.76
N HIS A 121 12.52 0.08 -10.77
CA HIS A 121 11.45 1.05 -10.54
C HIS A 121 11.61 1.74 -9.18
N PHE A 122 11.73 0.98 -8.09
CA PHE A 122 11.85 1.56 -6.75
C PHE A 122 13.19 2.24 -6.47
N ASP A 123 14.28 1.81 -7.11
CA ASP A 123 15.56 2.51 -7.05
C ASP A 123 15.47 3.90 -7.70
N THR A 124 14.69 4.05 -8.79
CA THR A 124 14.47 5.36 -9.41
C THR A 124 13.65 6.32 -8.54
N LEU A 125 12.81 5.78 -7.66
CA LEU A 125 11.98 6.54 -6.72
C LEU A 125 12.70 6.86 -5.39
N THR A 126 13.87 6.28 -5.18
CA THR A 126 14.63 6.49 -3.93
C THR A 126 15.36 7.83 -3.98
N GLU A 127 15.21 8.65 -2.94
CA GLU A 127 15.93 9.92 -2.84
C GLU A 127 17.42 9.68 -2.58
N LYS A 128 18.25 9.97 -3.59
CA LYS A 128 19.70 9.71 -3.56
C LYS A 128 20.48 10.86 -2.92
N THR A 129 19.90 12.05 -2.88
CA THR A 129 20.57 13.26 -2.35
C THR A 129 20.23 13.46 -0.88
N GLY A 130 21.16 13.09 0.00
CA GLY A 130 21.01 13.26 1.45
C GLY A 130 20.17 12.18 2.15
N GLY A 131 19.53 11.27 1.41
CA GLY A 131 18.85 10.09 1.96
C GLY A 131 17.63 10.41 2.83
N ASP A 132 16.83 11.41 2.43
CA ASP A 132 15.64 11.80 3.19
C ASP A 132 14.56 10.70 3.13
N PRO A 133 14.26 10.02 4.26
CA PRO A 133 13.28 8.95 4.27
C PRO A 133 11.86 9.43 3.96
N GLN A 134 11.54 10.70 4.21
CA GLN A 134 10.22 11.25 3.93
C GLN A 134 9.99 11.32 2.42
N LYS A 135 10.93 11.88 1.67
CA LYS A 135 10.83 11.99 0.21
C LYS A 135 10.71 10.61 -0.44
N THR A 136 11.55 9.65 -0.04
CA THR A 136 11.47 8.28 -0.56
C THR A 136 10.12 7.64 -0.22
N ALA A 137 9.60 7.81 0.99
CA ALA A 137 8.31 7.23 1.38
C ALA A 137 7.15 7.80 0.56
N LEU A 138 7.15 9.12 0.36
CA LEU A 138 6.15 9.81 -0.45
C LEU A 138 6.23 9.40 -1.93
N ALA A 139 7.45 9.26 -2.47
CA ALA A 139 7.67 8.80 -3.84
C ALA A 139 7.19 7.35 -4.03
N PHE A 140 7.48 6.46 -3.08
CA PHE A 140 7.03 5.07 -3.12
C PHE A 140 5.50 4.99 -3.07
N TRP A 141 4.88 5.70 -2.12
CA TRP A 141 3.42 5.76 -2.01
C TRP A 141 2.75 6.29 -3.29
N ARG A 142 3.27 7.39 -3.85
CA ARG A 142 2.65 8.06 -5.00
C ARG A 142 2.89 7.34 -6.32
N PHE A 143 4.12 6.89 -6.56
CA PHE A 143 4.57 6.40 -7.87
C PHE A 143 4.91 4.91 -7.90
N GLY A 144 4.88 4.20 -6.76
CA GLY A 144 5.03 2.75 -6.72
C GLY A 144 4.09 2.00 -7.67
N PRO A 145 2.79 2.34 -7.73
CA PRO A 145 1.87 1.74 -8.69
C PRO A 145 2.08 2.16 -10.16
N GLU A 146 2.93 3.15 -10.44
CA GLU A 146 3.11 3.77 -11.75
C GLU A 146 4.26 3.15 -12.55
N LEU A 147 4.21 1.82 -12.74
CA LEU A 147 5.26 1.10 -13.44
C LEU A 147 5.32 1.45 -14.94
N ALA A 148 6.50 1.81 -15.43
CA ALA A 148 6.72 2.18 -16.83
C ALA A 148 6.66 1.00 -17.83
N ALA A 149 6.62 -0.25 -17.33
CA ALA A 149 6.55 -1.46 -18.14
C ALA A 149 5.14 -1.67 -18.73
N ARG A 150 4.90 -1.10 -19.92
CA ARG A 150 3.58 -1.05 -20.58
C ARG A 150 2.81 -2.37 -20.63
N GLU A 151 3.52 -3.49 -20.81
CA GLU A 151 2.89 -4.82 -20.94
C GLU A 151 2.22 -5.30 -19.66
N ILE A 152 2.71 -4.87 -18.50
CA ILE A 152 2.18 -5.28 -17.19
C ILE A 152 1.65 -4.11 -16.37
N ALA A 153 1.77 -2.86 -16.82
CA ALA A 153 1.46 -1.67 -16.03
C ALA A 153 0.03 -1.66 -15.45
N SER A 154 -0.98 -2.05 -16.25
CA SER A 154 -2.36 -2.15 -15.75
C SER A 154 -2.52 -3.25 -14.71
N LEU A 155 -1.88 -4.41 -14.93
CA LEU A 155 -1.92 -5.52 -13.98
C LEU A 155 -1.13 -5.19 -12.71
N TRP A 156 0.00 -4.50 -12.82
CA TRP A 156 0.85 -4.06 -11.70
C TRP A 156 0.05 -3.26 -10.66
N ARG A 157 -0.80 -2.34 -11.13
CA ARG A 157 -1.71 -1.56 -10.29
C ARG A 157 -2.76 -2.41 -9.57
N LEU A 158 -3.03 -3.61 -10.08
CA LEU A 158 -4.11 -4.49 -9.63
C LEU A 158 -3.61 -5.81 -9.02
N LEU A 159 -2.29 -6.03 -8.92
CA LEU A 159 -1.75 -7.25 -8.34
C LEU A 159 -2.28 -7.40 -6.90
N PRO A 160 -2.81 -8.58 -6.55
CA PRO A 160 -3.42 -8.78 -5.25
C PRO A 160 -2.37 -8.85 -4.15
N ALA A 161 -2.69 -8.34 -2.96
CA ALA A 161 -1.82 -8.54 -1.80
C ALA A 161 -1.83 -10.01 -1.33
N ASP A 162 -2.98 -10.65 -1.44
CA ASP A 162 -3.20 -12.05 -1.12
C ASP A 162 -3.82 -12.80 -2.29
N THR A 163 -3.10 -13.79 -2.82
CA THR A 163 -3.55 -14.57 -3.98
C THR A 163 -4.75 -15.46 -3.67
N ARG A 164 -5.08 -15.69 -2.38
CA ARG A 164 -6.25 -16.47 -1.94
C ARG A 164 -7.51 -15.61 -1.84
N VAL A 165 -7.35 -14.30 -1.68
CA VAL A 165 -8.44 -13.32 -1.57
C VAL A 165 -8.07 -12.12 -2.47
N PRO A 166 -8.13 -12.29 -3.80
CA PRO A 166 -7.56 -11.31 -4.73
C PRO A 166 -8.53 -10.15 -5.02
N ASP A 167 -9.10 -9.56 -3.96
CA ASP A 167 -10.07 -8.44 -4.02
C ASP A 167 -9.48 -7.08 -3.63
N HIS A 168 -8.29 -7.07 -3.06
CA HIS A 168 -7.53 -5.87 -2.71
C HIS A 168 -6.12 -5.95 -3.26
N THR A 169 -5.59 -4.79 -3.63
CA THR A 169 -4.27 -4.69 -4.25
C THR A 169 -3.18 -4.71 -3.20
N ILE A 170 -1.98 -5.13 -3.60
CA ILE A 170 -0.77 -5.01 -2.76
C ILE A 170 -0.57 -3.58 -2.28
N TRP A 171 -0.97 -2.58 -3.06
CA TRP A 171 -0.87 -1.16 -2.71
C TRP A 171 -1.77 -0.79 -1.53
N ALA A 172 -3.00 -1.29 -1.49
CA ALA A 172 -3.91 -1.04 -0.37
C ALA A 172 -3.36 -1.66 0.92
N HIS A 173 -2.84 -2.88 0.83
CA HIS A 173 -2.20 -3.56 1.95
C HIS A 173 -0.96 -2.81 2.46
N LEU A 174 -0.06 -2.39 1.57
CA LEU A 174 1.14 -1.62 1.93
C LEU A 174 0.79 -0.27 2.55
N ASP A 175 -0.23 0.43 2.04
CA ASP A 175 -0.71 1.69 2.59
C ASP A 175 -1.23 1.48 4.02
N LEU A 176 -2.06 0.45 4.25
CA LEU A 176 -2.61 0.13 5.57
C LEU A 176 -1.53 -0.34 6.57
N ALA A 177 -0.61 -1.21 6.15
CA ALA A 177 0.52 -1.64 6.97
C ALA A 177 1.43 -0.47 7.33
N SER A 178 1.70 0.45 6.39
CA SER A 178 2.49 1.66 6.64
C SER A 178 1.79 2.62 7.62
N ALA A 179 0.47 2.80 7.51
CA ALA A 179 -0.32 3.59 8.43
C ALA A 179 -0.27 3.02 9.87
N PHE A 180 -0.49 1.70 10.03
CA PHE A 180 -0.39 1.05 11.34
C PHE A 180 1.02 1.13 11.93
N ALA A 181 2.06 0.84 11.14
CA ALA A 181 3.45 0.90 11.61
C ALA A 181 3.81 2.32 12.08
N THR A 182 3.29 3.33 11.41
CA THR A 182 3.44 4.73 11.81
C THR A 182 2.76 5.02 13.14
N ALA A 183 1.50 4.60 13.31
CA ALA A 183 0.76 4.78 14.55
C ALA A 183 1.46 4.10 15.73
N PHE A 184 1.91 2.85 15.57
CA PHE A 184 2.68 2.12 16.57
C PHE A 184 4.03 2.78 16.88
N ALA A 185 4.69 3.37 15.89
CA ALA A 185 5.97 4.04 16.09
C ALA A 185 5.83 5.42 16.77
N ALA A 186 4.69 6.08 16.56
CA ALA A 186 4.38 7.42 17.07
C ALA A 186 3.88 7.40 18.52
N ASP A 187 3.14 6.36 18.92
CA ASP A 187 2.66 6.19 20.29
C ASP A 187 3.52 5.19 21.08
N SER A 188 4.03 5.61 22.24
CA SER A 188 4.76 4.75 23.18
C SER A 188 3.94 3.57 23.72
N GLN A 189 2.61 3.68 23.75
CA GLN A 189 1.70 2.61 24.15
C GLN A 189 1.26 1.74 22.97
N GLY A 190 1.59 2.14 21.73
CA GLY A 190 1.28 1.38 20.53
C GLY A 190 -0.22 1.28 20.21
N HIS A 191 -1.01 2.32 20.48
CA HIS A 191 -2.45 2.32 20.24
C HIS A 191 -2.83 3.15 19.00
N PRO A 192 -3.16 2.51 17.86
CA PRO A 192 -3.73 3.21 16.72
C PRO A 192 -5.16 3.67 17.05
N ALA A 193 -5.54 4.83 16.50
CA ALA A 193 -6.89 5.37 16.61
C ALA A 193 -7.48 5.61 15.22
N LEU A 194 -8.79 5.37 15.08
CA LEU A 194 -9.54 5.75 13.90
C LEU A 194 -10.17 7.12 14.13
N LEU A 195 -9.80 8.10 13.30
CA LEU A 195 -10.33 9.45 13.34
C LEU A 195 -11.37 9.65 12.23
N SER A 196 -12.57 10.12 12.60
CA SER A 196 -13.61 10.52 11.65
C SER A 196 -13.87 12.01 11.77
N ILE A 197 -13.72 12.74 10.66
CA ILE A 197 -13.97 14.18 10.58
C ILE A 197 -15.07 14.42 9.55
N SER A 198 -16.04 15.27 9.89
CA SER A 198 -17.09 15.70 8.98
C SER A 198 -17.14 17.23 8.92
N PHE A 199 -17.12 17.78 7.71
CA PHE A 199 -17.34 19.21 7.47
C PHE A 199 -18.80 19.45 7.07
N GLY A 200 -19.45 20.45 7.66
CA GLY A 200 -20.83 20.80 7.33
C GLY A 200 -21.27 22.16 7.88
N PRO A 201 -22.42 22.68 7.42
CA PRO A 201 -23.39 22.06 6.52
C PRO A 201 -23.05 22.21 5.02
N VAL A 202 -22.86 21.10 4.30
CA VAL A 202 -22.49 21.10 2.86
C VAL A 202 -23.65 21.58 1.98
N GLN A 203 -24.80 20.92 2.07
CA GLN A 203 -25.96 21.21 1.21
C GLN A 203 -26.50 22.62 1.46
N GLY A 204 -26.60 23.02 2.73
CA GLY A 204 -27.08 24.35 3.10
C GLY A 204 -26.19 25.48 2.56
N PHE A 205 -24.87 25.26 2.54
CA PHE A 205 -23.90 26.22 2.00
C PHE A 205 -23.98 26.31 0.47
N ILE A 206 -23.93 25.17 -0.22
CA ILE A 206 -23.96 25.10 -1.69
C ILE A 206 -25.27 25.65 -2.26
N ALA A 207 -26.40 25.40 -1.58
CA ALA A 207 -27.72 25.86 -2.01
C ALA A 207 -27.89 27.40 -2.01
N GLN A 208 -26.97 28.16 -1.40
CA GLN A 208 -27.02 29.63 -1.43
C GLN A 208 -26.54 30.23 -2.77
N ALA A 209 -25.96 29.41 -3.65
CA ALA A 209 -25.47 29.86 -4.95
C ALA A 209 -26.59 30.47 -5.82
N ARG A 210 -26.34 31.64 -6.41
CA ARG A 210 -27.27 32.31 -7.33
C ARG A 210 -26.89 32.11 -8.80
N THR A 211 -25.63 31.78 -9.05
CA THR A 211 -25.08 31.47 -10.37
C THR A 211 -24.36 30.13 -10.37
N THR A 212 -24.12 29.57 -11.56
CA THR A 212 -23.28 28.37 -11.71
C THR A 212 -21.83 28.63 -11.26
N SER A 213 -21.35 29.86 -11.39
CA SER A 213 -20.04 30.28 -10.87
C SER A 213 -20.01 30.21 -9.33
N ASP A 214 -21.05 30.70 -8.65
CA ASP A 214 -21.15 30.62 -7.19
C ASP A 214 -21.24 29.16 -6.71
N LEU A 215 -21.97 28.33 -7.45
CA LEU A 215 -22.11 26.90 -7.16
C LEU A 215 -20.75 26.19 -7.22
N TRP A 216 -19.99 26.44 -8.29
CA TRP A 216 -18.64 25.90 -8.45
C TRP A 216 -17.70 26.44 -7.38
N ALA A 217 -17.68 27.75 -7.14
CA ALA A 217 -16.81 28.39 -6.17
C ALA A 217 -17.10 27.89 -4.74
N GLY A 218 -18.39 27.75 -4.38
CA GLY A 218 -18.80 27.22 -3.09
C GLY A 218 -18.39 25.76 -2.89
N SER A 219 -18.60 24.92 -3.90
CA SER A 219 -18.18 23.50 -3.86
C SER A 219 -16.65 23.37 -3.79
N HIS A 220 -15.93 24.17 -4.57
CA HIS A 220 -14.47 24.18 -4.56
C HIS A 220 -13.91 24.68 -3.23
N LEU A 221 -14.49 25.73 -2.63
CA LEU A 221 -14.10 26.25 -1.32
C LEU A 221 -14.23 25.17 -0.23
N LEU A 222 -15.34 24.43 -0.20
CA LEU A 222 -15.53 23.33 0.75
C LEU A 222 -14.46 22.25 0.59
N SER A 223 -14.19 21.82 -0.65
CA SER A 223 -13.13 20.84 -0.93
C SER A 223 -11.74 21.35 -0.53
N ARG A 224 -11.45 22.65 -0.74
CA ARG A 224 -10.19 23.27 -0.32
C ARG A 224 -10.06 23.31 1.20
N ILE A 225 -11.09 23.74 1.93
CA ILE A 225 -11.07 23.77 3.40
C ILE A 225 -10.87 22.35 3.96
N ALA A 226 -11.56 21.35 3.40
CA ALA A 226 -11.35 19.96 3.78
C ALA A 226 -9.89 19.55 3.53
N TRP A 227 -9.32 19.87 2.35
CA TRP A 227 -7.92 19.60 2.05
C TRP A 227 -6.95 20.27 3.03
N GLU A 228 -7.13 21.56 3.35
CA GLU A 228 -6.26 22.24 4.32
C GLU A 228 -6.32 21.59 5.72
N GLY A 229 -7.45 20.97 6.09
CA GLY A 229 -7.53 20.16 7.31
C GLY A 229 -6.82 18.81 7.18
N LEU A 230 -6.98 18.13 6.05
CA LEU A 230 -6.35 16.84 5.77
C LEU A 230 -4.83 16.95 5.56
N SER A 231 -4.33 18.05 5.00
CA SER A 231 -2.90 18.26 4.72
C SER A 231 -2.08 18.23 6.01
N VAL A 232 -2.60 18.77 7.11
CA VAL A 232 -1.96 18.70 8.44
C VAL A 232 -1.73 17.26 8.88
N ILE A 233 -2.70 16.38 8.62
CA ILE A 233 -2.57 14.94 8.93
C ILE A 233 -1.53 14.31 8.00
N CYS A 234 -1.56 14.64 6.70
CA CYS A 234 -0.63 14.10 5.71
C CYS A 234 0.83 14.51 5.99
N GLU A 235 1.06 15.74 6.44
CA GLU A 235 2.39 16.25 6.79
C GLU A 235 2.97 15.54 8.02
N GLN A 236 2.14 15.22 9.00
CA GLN A 236 2.58 14.58 10.24
C GLN A 236 2.68 13.06 10.14
N LEU A 237 1.69 12.44 9.50
CA LEU A 237 1.48 10.99 9.52
C LEU A 237 1.55 10.35 8.13
N GLY A 238 1.80 11.11 7.07
CA GLY A 238 1.78 10.62 5.69
C GLY A 238 0.38 10.49 5.08
N PRO A 239 0.25 10.62 3.75
CA PRO A 239 -1.04 10.56 3.06
C PRO A 239 -1.67 9.16 3.06
N ASP A 240 -0.87 8.10 3.23
CA ASP A 240 -1.32 6.71 3.40
C ASP A 240 -2.12 6.49 4.70
N ALA A 241 -2.03 7.39 5.68
CA ALA A 241 -2.85 7.35 6.89
C ALA A 241 -4.32 7.74 6.65
N VAL A 242 -4.65 8.29 5.49
CA VAL A 242 -6.02 8.71 5.13
C VAL A 242 -6.73 7.55 4.42
N ILE A 243 -7.63 6.89 5.15
CA ILE A 243 -8.44 5.78 4.61
C ILE A 243 -9.49 6.32 3.61
N PHE A 244 -10.10 7.45 3.93
CA PHE A 244 -11.10 8.10 3.07
C PHE A 244 -11.03 9.64 3.22
N PRO A 245 -11.01 10.40 2.11
CA PRO A 245 -10.98 9.93 0.72
C PRO A 245 -9.62 9.35 0.32
N GLN A 246 -9.59 8.49 -0.72
CA GLN A 246 -8.32 8.03 -1.32
C GLN A 246 -7.59 9.22 -1.97
N LEU A 247 -6.38 9.51 -1.49
CA LEU A 247 -5.59 10.67 -1.94
C LEU A 247 -4.69 10.38 -3.13
N LYS A 248 -4.41 9.11 -3.41
CA LYS A 248 -3.55 8.71 -4.52
C LYS A 248 -4.21 9.05 -5.86
N GLY A 249 -3.50 9.76 -6.72
CA GLY A 249 -3.99 10.23 -8.02
C GLY A 249 -4.83 11.52 -7.96
N VAL A 250 -5.10 12.05 -6.77
CA VAL A 250 -5.72 13.38 -6.64
C VAL A 250 -4.70 14.44 -7.07
N PRO A 251 -5.01 15.35 -8.03
CA PRO A 251 -4.05 16.34 -8.51
C PRO A 251 -3.61 17.38 -7.47
N LEU A 252 -4.43 17.61 -6.46
CA LEU A 252 -4.15 18.54 -5.37
C LEU A 252 -3.11 18.00 -4.36
N VAL A 253 -2.89 16.68 -4.36
CA VAL A 253 -2.01 15.94 -3.44
C VAL A 253 -0.76 15.45 -4.17
#